data_AF-A0AAW6LQW9-F1
#
_entry.id   AF-A0AAW6LQW9-F1
#
_cell.length_a   1.000
_cell.length_b   1.000
_cell.length_c   1.000
_cell.angle_alpha   90.00
_cell.angle_beta   90.00
_cell.angle_gamma   90.00
#
_symmetry.space_group_name_H-M   'P 1'
#
loop_
_entity.id
_entity.type
_entity.pdbx_description
1 polymer ?
#
loop_
_entity_poly.entity_id
_entity_poly.type
_entity_poly.pdbx_seq_one_letter_code
_entity_poly.pdbx_strand_id
1 'polypeptide(L)'
;MSITVLSTKTVTARKPHQCMTCSTVAIKPGIQYVRSTMVYDGRIYDWVQCEPCRAITDLVWQWSNEQDGIDADHYAEWADEFQDHPKHGVAARAHLARLRPVSEVSS
;
A
#
# COMPACT_ATOMS: atom_id res chain seq x y z
N MET A 1 16.73 10.42 -4.03
CA MET A 1 16.40 10.75 -2.63
C MET A 1 16.13 9.45 -1.91
N SER A 2 17.05 8.91 -1.11
CA SER A 2 16.93 7.54 -0.61
C SER A 2 15.91 7.38 0.51
N ILE A 3 14.97 6.46 0.35
CA ILE A 3 14.11 5.97 1.43
C ILE A 3 14.85 4.89 2.24
N THR A 4 14.71 4.92 3.56
CA THR A 4 15.25 3.88 4.46
C THR A 4 14.15 3.33 5.35
N VAL A 5 14.00 2.01 5.39
CA VAL A 5 13.10 1.33 6.34
C VAL A 5 13.85 1.10 7.65
N LEU A 6 13.40 1.74 8.74
CA LEU A 6 13.96 1.56 10.09
C LEU A 6 13.41 0.32 10.79
N SER A 7 12.12 0.04 10.60
CA SER A 7 11.50 -1.17 11.15
C SER A 7 10.24 -1.54 10.36
N THR A 8 9.92 -2.84 10.34
CA THR A 8 8.65 -3.36 9.82
C THR A 8 8.11 -4.37 10.82
N LYS A 9 6.83 -4.25 11.17
CA LYS A 9 6.17 -5.16 12.10
C LYS A 9 4.71 -5.41 11.75
N THR A 10 4.25 -6.61 12.05
CA THR A 10 2.83 -6.96 12.05
C THR A 10 2.22 -6.58 13.41
N VAL A 11 1.14 -5.82 13.38
CA VAL A 11 0.49 -5.26 14.57
C VAL A 11 -0.99 -5.61 14.56
N THR A 12 -1.55 -5.99 15.71
CA THR A 12 -3.01 -6.12 15.87
C THR A 12 -3.61 -4.75 16.19
N ALA A 13 -4.56 -4.31 15.36
CA ALA A 13 -5.22 -3.03 15.53
C ALA A 13 -6.06 -2.99 16.82
N ARG A 14 -5.90 -1.92 17.60
CA ARG A 14 -6.74 -1.62 18.77
C ARG A 14 -7.86 -0.62 18.46
N LYS A 15 -7.72 0.11 17.36
CA LYS A 15 -8.69 1.06 16.80
C LYS A 15 -8.66 0.96 15.28
N PRO A 16 -9.67 1.47 14.56
CA PRO A 16 -9.65 1.50 13.10
C PRO A 16 -8.43 2.30 12.56
N HIS A 17 -7.85 1.82 11.46
CA HIS A 17 -6.81 2.52 10.70
C HIS A 17 -7.16 2.54 9.22
N GLN A 18 -6.82 3.64 8.55
CA GLN A 18 -6.81 3.70 7.09
C GLN A 18 -5.50 3.10 6.57
N CYS A 19 -5.60 2.27 5.54
CA CYS A 19 -4.43 1.84 4.79
C CYS A 19 -3.93 3.01 3.93
N MET A 20 -2.64 3.31 3.98
CA MET A 20 -2.03 4.40 3.20
C MET A 20 -1.85 4.06 1.72
N THR A 21 -2.07 2.80 1.32
CA THR A 21 -1.96 2.36 -0.08
C THR A 21 -3.31 2.37 -0.79
N CYS A 22 -4.38 1.83 -0.20
CA CYS A 22 -5.70 1.80 -0.84
C CYS A 22 -6.69 2.82 -0.26
N SER A 23 -6.28 3.61 0.75
CA SER A 23 -7.11 4.61 1.45
C SER A 23 -8.41 4.07 2.09
N THR A 24 -8.59 2.75 2.15
CA THR A 24 -9.75 2.13 2.82
C THR A 24 -9.51 1.93 4.31
N VAL A 25 -10.60 1.96 5.08
CA VAL A 25 -10.62 1.49 6.49
C VAL A 25 -10.74 -0.04 6.52
N ALA A 26 -9.76 -0.73 5.94
CA ALA A 26 -9.68 -2.19 5.95
C ALA A 26 -9.18 -2.74 7.30
N ILE A 27 -8.52 -1.92 8.10
CA ILE A 27 -7.89 -2.32 9.36
C ILE A 27 -8.83 -1.96 10.51
N LYS A 28 -9.66 -2.91 10.94
CA LYS A 28 -10.58 -2.76 12.09
C LYS A 28 -9.94 -3.32 13.38
N PRO A 29 -10.46 -3.00 14.57
CA PRO A 29 -10.00 -3.62 15.81
C PRO A 29 -9.95 -5.15 15.71
N GLY A 30 -8.85 -5.75 16.19
CA GLY A 30 -8.61 -7.19 16.09
C GLY A 30 -7.97 -7.66 14.77
N ILE A 31 -7.97 -6.84 13.72
CA ILE A 31 -7.32 -7.16 12.44
C ILE A 31 -5.82 -6.85 12.52
N GLN A 32 -5.01 -7.74 11.96
CA GLN A 32 -3.58 -7.53 11.80
C GLN A 32 -3.28 -6.65 10.58
N TYR A 33 -2.26 -5.82 10.70
CA TYR A 33 -1.78 -4.94 9.64
C TYR A 33 -0.26 -4.77 9.74
N VAL A 34 0.35 -4.31 8.65
CA VAL A 34 1.79 -4.02 8.63
C VAL A 34 2.01 -2.54 8.87
N ARG A 35 2.91 -2.24 9.82
CA ARG A 35 3.40 -0.89 10.07
C ARG A 35 4.90 -0.87 9.85
N SER A 36 5.34 -0.02 8.92
CA SER A 36 6.75 0.23 8.66
C SER A 36 7.10 1.63 9.11
N THR A 37 8.17 1.80 9.87
CA THR A 37 8.72 3.12 10.20
C THR A 37 9.83 3.42 9.20
N MET A 38 9.70 4.53 8.50
CA MET A 38 10.53 4.90 7.35
C MET A 38 11.15 6.28 7.55
N VAL A 39 12.29 6.50 6.90
CA VAL A 39 12.93 7.81 6.75
C VAL A 39 12.92 8.21 5.29
N TYR A 40 12.37 9.38 5.00
CA TYR A 40 12.45 10.01 3.68
C TYR A 40 12.84 11.47 3.87
N ASP A 41 13.92 11.89 3.22
CA ASP A 41 14.47 13.25 3.33
C ASP A 41 14.66 13.73 4.79
N GLY A 42 15.21 12.85 5.62
CA GLY A 42 15.44 13.10 7.06
C GLY A 42 14.18 13.09 7.93
N ARG A 43 12.98 12.90 7.36
CA ARG A 43 11.71 12.84 8.09
C ARG A 43 11.34 11.40 8.40
N ILE A 44 11.10 11.12 9.68
CA ILE A 44 10.60 9.83 10.14
C ILE A 44 9.07 9.83 10.04
N TYR A 45 8.50 8.80 9.42
CA TYR A 45 7.06 8.58 9.36
C TYR A 45 6.73 7.08 9.43
N ASP A 46 5.47 6.78 9.71
CA ASP A 46 4.95 5.42 9.62
C ASP A 46 4.16 5.24 8.34
N TRP A 47 4.39 4.12 7.67
CA TRP A 47 3.59 3.62 6.57
C TRP A 47 2.70 2.48 7.05
N VAL A 48 1.39 2.66 6.96
CA VAL A 48 0.38 1.71 7.45
C VAL A 48 -0.27 0.99 6.28
N GLN A 49 -0.15 -0.33 6.23
CA GLN A 49 -0.70 -1.16 5.15
C GLN A 49 -1.60 -2.26 5.70
N CYS A 50 -2.75 -2.45 5.06
CA CYS A 50 -3.52 -3.68 5.23
C CYS A 50 -2.79 -4.84 4.57
N GLU A 51 -3.05 -6.06 5.05
CA GLU A 51 -2.39 -7.27 4.54
C GLU A 51 -2.52 -7.43 3.00
N PRO A 52 -3.69 -7.19 2.36
CA PRO A 52 -3.79 -7.33 0.91
C PRO A 52 -2.92 -6.36 0.11
N CYS A 53 -2.68 -5.14 0.63
CA CYS A 53 -1.77 -4.20 -0.01
C CYS A 53 -0.31 -4.60 0.23
N ARG A 54 0.04 -5.09 1.43
CA ARG A 54 1.39 -5.58 1.69
C ARG A 54 1.74 -6.79 0.81
N ALA A 55 0.79 -7.67 0.53
CA ALA A 55 0.99 -8.88 -0.25
C ALA A 55 1.47 -8.61 -1.70
N ILE A 56 1.18 -7.43 -2.25
CA ILE A 56 1.58 -7.03 -3.61
C ILE A 56 2.76 -6.05 -3.64
N THR A 57 3.27 -5.59 -2.49
CA THR A 57 4.38 -4.62 -2.41
C THR A 57 5.60 -5.03 -3.23
N ASP A 58 6.01 -6.29 -3.14
CA ASP A 58 7.22 -6.76 -3.83
C ASP A 58 7.00 -6.83 -5.35
N LEU A 59 5.76 -7.06 -5.81
CA LEU A 59 5.40 -7.04 -7.23
C LEU A 59 5.44 -5.62 -7.79
N VAL A 60 4.83 -4.68 -7.06
CA VAL A 60 4.82 -3.25 -7.43
C VAL A 60 6.24 -2.69 -7.41
N TRP A 61 7.04 -3.03 -6.41
CA TRP A 61 8.45 -2.63 -6.33
C TRP A 61 9.24 -3.07 -7.56
N GLN A 62 9.15 -4.36 -7.92
CA GLN A 62 9.85 -4.90 -9.09
C GLN A 62 9.38 -4.29 -10.41
N TRP A 63 8.09 -3.99 -10.53
CA TRP A 63 7.54 -3.35 -11.73
C TRP A 63 7.96 -1.87 -11.84
N SER A 64 7.86 -1.11 -10.75
CA SER A 64 8.13 0.33 -10.74
C SER A 64 9.57 0.66 -11.14
N ASN A 65 10.50 -0.25 -10.86
CA ASN A 65 11.94 -0.02 -11.02
C ASN A 65 12.42 1.26 -10.29
N GLU A 66 11.72 1.62 -9.21
CA GLU A 66 12.01 2.80 -8.42
C GLU A 66 13.15 2.56 -7.43
N GLN A 67 13.97 3.59 -7.26
CA GLN A 67 15.11 3.56 -6.33
C GLN A 67 14.80 4.33 -5.04
N ASP A 68 13.79 5.20 -5.07
CA ASP A 68 13.50 6.18 -4.01
C ASP A 68 12.23 5.84 -3.21
N GLY A 69 11.53 4.74 -3.52
CA GLY A 69 10.31 4.35 -2.84
C GLY A 69 9.18 4.01 -3.81
N ILE A 70 8.13 3.37 -3.29
CA ILE A 70 6.84 3.26 -3.97
C ILE A 70 5.76 3.82 -3.04
N ASP A 71 4.81 4.54 -3.60
CA ASP A 71 3.67 5.12 -2.89
C ASP A 71 2.34 4.49 -3.37
N ALA A 72 1.20 5.07 -3.03
CA ALA A 72 -0.11 4.54 -3.42
C ALA A 72 -0.35 4.55 -4.94
N ASP A 73 0.20 5.52 -5.66
CA ASP A 73 -0.06 5.71 -7.08
C ASP A 73 0.60 4.60 -7.89
N HIS A 74 1.82 4.20 -7.51
CA HIS A 74 2.50 3.04 -8.10
C HIS A 74 1.67 1.75 -8.00
N TYR A 75 0.88 1.56 -6.93
CA TYR A 75 0.02 0.38 -6.80
C TYR A 75 -1.20 0.47 -7.71
N ALA A 76 -1.77 1.66 -7.87
CA ALA A 76 -2.90 1.90 -8.76
C ALA A 76 -2.48 1.71 -10.22
N GLU A 77 -1.34 2.27 -10.63
CA GLU A 77 -0.78 2.13 -11.98
C GLU A 77 -0.43 0.66 -12.29
N TRP A 78 0.30 -0.01 -11.39
CA TRP A 78 0.57 -1.45 -11.54
C TRP A 78 -0.73 -2.26 -11.68
N ALA A 79 -1.74 -1.95 -10.87
CA ALA A 79 -2.98 -2.69 -10.91
C ALA A 79 -3.78 -2.43 -12.19
N ASP A 80 -3.75 -1.21 -12.74
CA ASP A 80 -4.38 -0.89 -14.02
C ASP A 80 -3.68 -1.62 -15.18
N GLU A 81 -2.35 -1.62 -15.23
CA GLU A 81 -1.58 -2.31 -16.28
C GLU A 81 -1.73 -3.84 -16.23
N PHE A 82 -1.77 -4.41 -15.02
CA PHE A 82 -1.75 -5.86 -14.84
C PHE A 82 -3.14 -6.47 -14.69
N GLN A 83 -4.24 -5.71 -14.80
CA GLN A 83 -5.60 -6.22 -14.56
C GLN A 83 -5.99 -7.41 -15.44
N ASP A 84 -5.44 -7.52 -16.65
CA ASP A 84 -5.66 -8.65 -17.58
C ASP A 84 -4.47 -9.63 -17.64
N HIS A 85 -3.43 -9.41 -16.83
CA HIS A 85 -2.23 -10.25 -16.85
C HIS A 85 -2.54 -11.68 -16.35
N PRO A 86 -2.10 -12.74 -17.04
CA PRO A 86 -2.47 -14.13 -16.71
C PRO A 86 -2.05 -14.57 -15.30
N LYS A 87 -0.96 -14.00 -14.77
CA LYS A 87 -0.43 -14.34 -13.44
C LYS A 87 -0.84 -13.35 -12.35
N HIS A 88 -1.07 -12.09 -12.70
CA HIS A 88 -1.19 -10.99 -11.73
C HIS A 88 -2.56 -10.30 -11.75
N GLY A 89 -3.39 -10.57 -12.77
CA GLY A 89 -4.69 -9.93 -12.96
C GLY A 89 -5.66 -10.11 -11.80
N VAL A 90 -5.64 -11.26 -11.11
CA VAL A 90 -6.47 -11.45 -9.91
C VAL A 90 -6.06 -10.48 -8.79
N ALA A 91 -4.77 -10.33 -8.53
CA ALA A 91 -4.26 -9.45 -7.48
C ALA A 91 -4.45 -7.96 -7.85
N ALA A 92 -4.21 -7.61 -9.12
CA ALA A 92 -4.44 -6.29 -9.69
C ALA A 92 -5.91 -5.86 -9.58
N ARG A 93 -6.85 -6.66 -10.11
CA ARG A 93 -8.29 -6.37 -10.00
C ARG A 93 -8.77 -6.31 -8.55
N ALA A 94 -8.22 -7.15 -7.67
CA ALA A 94 -8.54 -7.09 -6.25
C ALA A 94 -8.03 -5.79 -5.59
N HIS A 95 -6.89 -5.25 -6.02
CA HIS A 95 -6.42 -3.93 -5.57
C HIS A 95 -7.34 -2.81 -6.10
N LEU A 96 -7.66 -2.80 -7.40
CA LEU A 96 -8.56 -1.82 -8.00
C LEU A 96 -9.94 -1.79 -7.31
N ALA A 97 -10.51 -2.96 -7.04
CA ALA A 97 -11.79 -3.07 -6.33
C ALA A 97 -11.76 -2.52 -4.88
N ARG A 98 -10.56 -2.33 -4.32
CA ARG A 98 -10.38 -1.70 -3.01
C ARG A 98 -10.15 -0.20 -3.08
N LEU A 99 -9.72 0.35 -4.22
CA LEU A 99 -9.53 1.79 -4.32
C LEU A 99 -10.87 2.48 -4.07
N ARG A 100 -10.91 3.35 -3.05
CA ARG A 100 -12.06 4.23 -2.86
C ARG A 100 -12.18 5.07 -4.13
N PRO A 101 -13.37 5.24 -4.72
CA PRO A 101 -13.50 6.07 -5.92
C PRO A 101 -12.94 7.46 -5.63
N VAL A 102 -12.01 7.90 -6.49
CA VAL A 102 -11.32 9.21 -6.44
C VAL A 102 -12.32 10.39 -6.48
N SER A 103 -13.59 10.14 -6.81
CA SER A 103 -14.65 11.14 -6.95
C SER A 103 -15.14 11.81 -5.64
N GLU A 104 -14.56 11.53 -4.47
CA GLU A 104 -14.96 12.15 -3.20
C GLU A 104 -13.81 12.80 -2.41
N VAL A 105 -12.66 13.04 -3.05
CA VAL A 105 -11.59 13.87 -2.47
C VAL A 105 -11.58 15.23 -3.18
N SER A 106 -12.65 15.98 -3.00
CA SER A 106 -12.74 17.40 -3.35
C SER A 106 -13.81 18.06 -2.48
N SER A 107 -13.39 18.62 -1.36
CA SER A 107 -13.95 19.83 -0.71
C SER A 107 -13.07 20.20 0.47
#